data_AF-A0A9P8VNR6-F1
#
_entry.id   AF-A0A9P8VNR6-F1
#
_cell.length_a   1.000
_cell.length_b   1.000
_cell.length_c   1.000
_cell.angle_alpha   90.00
_cell.angle_beta   90.00
_cell.angle_gamma   90.00
#
_symmetry.space_group_name_H-M   'P 1'
#
loop_
_entity.id
_entity.type
_entity.pdbx_description
1 polymer ?
#
loop_
_entity_poly.entity_id
_entity_poly.type
_entity_poly.pdbx_seq_one_letter_code
_entity_poly.pdbx_strand_id
1 'polypeptide(L)'
;MKVTEDLGWLDSPGAPNSSVERPKKARLTDLDVAMDFHGRVHKGMAKQLPHKLEPFEPLFTEEPLLPENVEGVQALLKPTTIPIALRERLHSHWDFKRYFKLAAIDIVQPGCLEGLERSFDNGR
;
A
#
# COMPACT_ATOMS: atom_id res chain seq x y z
N MET A 1 -2.39 10.13 0.05
CA MET A 1 -2.68 10.79 -1.24
C MET A 1 -2.79 9.73 -2.33
N LYS A 2 -3.78 9.83 -3.24
CA LYS A 2 -3.92 8.89 -4.36
C LYS A 2 -2.92 9.20 -5.47
N VAL A 3 -2.19 8.18 -5.92
CA VAL A 3 -1.03 8.37 -6.80
C VAL A 3 -1.17 7.65 -8.13
N THR A 4 -2.14 6.75 -8.25
CA THR A 4 -2.38 5.93 -9.44
C THR A 4 -3.62 6.37 -10.24
N GLU A 5 -4.23 7.53 -9.93
CA GLU A 5 -5.49 7.95 -10.57
C GLU A 5 -5.38 8.18 -12.08
N ASP A 6 -4.22 8.64 -12.55
CA ASP A 6 -3.98 8.90 -13.97
C ASP A 6 -3.29 7.73 -14.69
N LEU A 7 -3.09 6.60 -14.01
CA LEU A 7 -2.43 5.43 -14.58
C LEU A 7 -3.45 4.43 -15.13
N GLY A 8 -3.24 4.01 -16.37
CA GLY A 8 -3.91 2.87 -16.96
C GLY A 8 -3.40 1.54 -16.42
N TRP A 9 -4.12 0.46 -16.75
CA TRP A 9 -3.75 -0.90 -16.37
C TRP A 9 -2.39 -1.34 -16.94
N LEU A 10 -2.08 -0.89 -18.16
CA LEU A 10 -0.79 -1.05 -18.81
C LEU A 10 -0.37 0.31 -19.34
N ASP A 11 0.80 0.77 -18.91
CA ASP A 11 1.28 2.10 -19.23
C ASP A 11 2.77 2.09 -19.58
N SER A 12 3.21 3.15 -20.25
CA SER A 12 4.62 3.32 -20.56
C SER A 12 5.44 3.51 -19.27
N PRO A 13 6.73 3.09 -19.22
CA PRO A 13 7.58 3.30 -18.05
C PRO A 13 7.76 4.77 -17.61
N GLY A 14 7.42 5.72 -18.48
CA GLY A 14 7.43 7.17 -18.23
C GLY A 14 6.11 7.75 -17.70
N ALA A 15 4.98 7.03 -17.83
CA ALA A 15 3.68 7.44 -17.29
C ALA A 15 3.69 7.74 -15.76
N PRO A 16 4.47 7.02 -14.91
CA PRO A 16 4.53 7.28 -13.47
C PRO A 16 5.08 8.65 -13.06
N ASN A 17 5.61 9.44 -14.00
CA ASN A 17 6.29 10.70 -13.66
C ASN A 17 5.31 11.71 -13.03
N SER A 18 4.06 11.78 -13.49
CA SER A 18 3.04 12.62 -12.85
C SER A 18 2.70 12.16 -11.42
N SER A 19 2.64 10.85 -11.20
CA SER A 19 2.43 10.21 -9.89
C SER A 19 3.54 10.50 -8.88
N VAL A 20 4.76 10.75 -9.35
CA VAL A 20 5.93 11.07 -8.51
C VAL A 20 6.03 12.58 -8.22
N GLU A 21 5.65 13.42 -9.18
CA GLU A 21 5.77 14.88 -9.04
C GLU A 21 4.86 15.46 -7.94
N ARG A 22 3.69 14.85 -7.68
CA ARG A 22 2.79 15.35 -6.63
C ARG A 22 3.34 15.10 -5.21
N PRO A 23 3.75 13.86 -4.83
CA PRO A 23 4.44 13.60 -3.56
C PRO A 23 5.67 14.47 -3.37
N LYS A 24 6.47 14.62 -4.43
CA LYS A 24 7.66 15.47 -4.42
C LYS A 24 7.33 16.92 -4.05
N LYS A 25 6.28 17.49 -4.65
CA LYS A 25 5.84 18.85 -4.31
C LYS A 25 5.37 18.99 -2.86
N ALA A 26 4.63 18.00 -2.34
CA ALA A 26 4.19 18.01 -0.95
C ALA A 26 5.36 17.91 0.03
N ARG A 27 6.38 17.10 -0.28
CA ARG A 27 7.58 17.01 0.57
C ARG A 27 8.41 18.30 0.56
N LEU A 28 8.43 19.05 -0.55
CA LEU A 28 9.05 20.38 -0.60
C LEU A 28 8.35 21.42 0.31
N THR A 29 7.13 21.14 0.77
CA THR A 29 6.41 21.97 1.75
C THR A 29 6.46 21.40 3.16
N ASP A 30 7.38 20.46 3.42
CA ASP A 30 7.56 19.81 4.73
C ASP A 30 6.32 19.04 5.22
N LEU A 31 5.50 18.56 4.28
CA LEU A 31 4.36 17.70 4.58
C LEU A 31 4.75 16.23 4.45
N ASP A 32 4.30 15.43 5.41
CA ASP A 32 4.37 13.98 5.32
C ASP A 32 3.40 13.45 4.25
N VAL A 33 3.84 12.43 3.52
CA VAL A 33 3.07 11.85 2.42
C VAL A 33 2.93 10.35 2.62
N ALA A 34 1.70 9.87 2.57
CA ALA A 34 1.38 8.46 2.34
C ALA A 34 0.85 8.27 0.93
N MET A 35 1.15 7.12 0.32
CA MET A 35 0.87 6.83 -1.08
C MET A 35 -0.24 5.79 -1.20
N ASP A 36 -1.32 6.10 -1.92
CA ASP A 36 -2.45 5.17 -2.10
C ASP A 36 -2.58 4.75 -3.57
N PHE A 37 -2.44 3.45 -3.80
CA PHE A 37 -2.42 2.82 -5.12
C PHE A 37 -3.79 2.23 -5.51
N HIS A 38 -4.70 2.03 -4.55
CA HIS A 38 -6.02 1.41 -4.74
C HIS A 38 -6.03 0.08 -5.50
N GLY A 39 -4.92 -0.68 -5.50
CA GLY A 39 -4.79 -1.93 -6.25
C GLY A 39 -4.93 -1.79 -7.77
N ARG A 40 -4.75 -0.58 -8.34
CA ARG A 40 -5.05 -0.29 -9.76
C ARG A 40 -3.91 -0.61 -10.73
N VAL A 41 -2.72 -0.87 -10.22
CA VAL A 41 -1.53 -1.06 -11.04
C VAL A 41 -1.11 -2.53 -11.08
N HIS A 42 -0.49 -2.94 -12.19
CA HIS A 42 0.09 -4.27 -12.30
C HIS A 42 1.37 -4.40 -11.45
N LYS A 43 1.73 -5.64 -11.08
CA LYS A 43 2.88 -5.96 -10.20
C LYS A 43 4.21 -5.32 -10.63
N GLY A 44 4.45 -5.19 -11.94
CA GLY A 44 5.66 -4.54 -12.45
C GLY A 44 5.72 -3.05 -12.08
N MET A 45 4.60 -2.35 -12.23
CA MET A 45 4.47 -0.94 -11.87
C MET A 45 4.52 -0.75 -10.34
N ALA A 46 3.88 -1.64 -9.58
CA ALA A 46 3.92 -1.66 -8.12
C ALA A 46 5.35 -1.85 -7.57
N LYS A 47 6.30 -2.35 -8.36
CA LYS A 47 7.73 -2.39 -8.00
C LYS A 47 8.48 -1.11 -8.36
N GLN A 48 8.15 -0.49 -9.48
CA GLN A 48 8.86 0.68 -9.99
C GLN A 48 8.49 1.94 -9.23
N LEU A 49 7.21 2.12 -8.89
CA LEU A 49 6.71 3.32 -8.24
C LEU A 49 7.34 3.54 -6.86
N PRO A 50 7.28 2.59 -5.90
CA PRO A 50 7.90 2.77 -4.58
C PRO A 50 9.37 3.15 -4.68
N HIS A 51 10.14 2.48 -5.56
CA HIS A 51 11.56 2.80 -5.73
C HIS A 51 11.82 4.24 -6.22
N LYS A 52 11.00 4.76 -7.14
CA LYS A 52 11.08 6.17 -7.57
C LYS A 52 10.72 7.16 -6.45
N LEU A 53 10.03 6.69 -5.42
CA LEU A 53 9.48 7.49 -4.33
C LEU A 53 10.29 7.42 -3.04
N GLU A 54 11.18 6.43 -2.89
CA GLU A 54 12.08 6.30 -1.74
C GLU A 54 12.83 7.59 -1.37
N PRO A 55 13.34 8.40 -2.32
CA PRO A 55 14.02 9.66 -1.99
C PRO A 55 13.13 10.70 -1.30
N PHE A 56 11.81 10.53 -1.31
CA PHE A 56 10.85 11.43 -0.67
C PHE A 56 10.33 10.88 0.67
N GLU A 57 10.84 9.73 1.12
CA GLU A 57 10.55 9.10 2.42
C GLU A 57 9.05 9.09 2.76
N PRO A 58 8.20 8.48 1.92
CA PRO A 58 6.78 8.37 2.24
C PRO A 58 6.56 7.51 3.49
N LEU A 59 5.55 7.86 4.27
CA LEU A 59 5.20 7.13 5.50
C LEU A 59 4.85 5.66 5.23
N PHE A 60 4.08 5.41 4.17
CA PHE A 60 3.70 4.07 3.72
C PHE A 60 3.12 4.10 2.30
N THR A 61 3.03 2.91 1.71
CA THR A 61 2.27 2.62 0.48
C THR A 61 1.05 1.76 0.79
N GLU A 62 -0.14 2.29 0.55
CA GLU A 62 -1.44 1.65 0.72
C GLU A 62 -1.90 0.95 -0.56
N GLU A 63 -2.40 -0.27 -0.40
CA GLU A 63 -2.95 -1.12 -1.48
C GLU A 63 -2.11 -1.16 -2.76
N PRO A 64 -0.80 -1.51 -2.68
CA PRO A 64 0.06 -1.55 -3.87
C PRO A 64 -0.42 -2.58 -4.91
N LEU A 65 -1.14 -3.60 -4.45
CA LEU A 65 -1.87 -4.58 -5.24
C LEU A 65 -3.18 -4.93 -4.55
N LEU A 66 -4.07 -5.57 -5.30
CA LEU A 66 -5.29 -6.17 -4.77
C LEU A 66 -4.98 -7.20 -3.66
N PRO A 67 -5.74 -7.22 -2.56
CA PRO A 67 -5.43 -8.06 -1.40
C PRO A 67 -5.65 -9.56 -1.62
N GLU A 68 -6.34 -9.95 -2.67
CA GLU A 68 -6.44 -11.36 -3.07
C GLU A 68 -5.06 -11.92 -3.50
N ASN A 69 -4.10 -11.06 -3.84
CA ASN A 69 -2.76 -11.41 -4.30
C ASN A 69 -1.69 -11.25 -3.21
N VAL A 70 -1.84 -11.97 -2.09
CA VAL A 70 -0.95 -11.87 -0.92
C VAL A 70 0.52 -12.16 -1.27
N GLU A 71 0.79 -13.17 -2.09
CA GLU A 71 2.14 -13.50 -2.55
C GLU A 71 2.72 -12.39 -3.45
N GLY A 72 1.86 -11.72 -4.20
CA GLY A 72 2.19 -10.52 -4.96
C GLY A 72 2.67 -9.41 -4.06
N VAL A 73 1.89 -9.09 -3.01
CA VAL A 73 2.22 -8.06 -2.02
C VAL A 73 3.50 -8.40 -1.25
N GLN A 74 3.65 -9.66 -0.79
CA GLN A 74 4.87 -10.11 -0.10
C GLN A 74 6.13 -9.90 -0.97
N ALA A 75 6.02 -10.13 -2.28
CA ALA A 75 7.13 -9.93 -3.21
C ALA A 75 7.50 -8.45 -3.42
N LEU A 76 6.66 -7.51 -2.98
CA LEU A 76 6.92 -6.07 -3.03
C LEU A 76 7.68 -5.54 -1.81
N LEU A 77 7.69 -6.27 -0.68
CA LEU A 77 8.45 -5.87 0.51
C LEU A 77 9.96 -5.98 0.34
N LYS A 78 10.44 -6.92 -0.49
CA LYS A 78 11.87 -7.11 -0.71
C LYS A 78 12.58 -5.95 -1.42
N PRO A 79 12.03 -5.37 -2.49
CA PRO A 79 12.71 -4.32 -3.26
C PRO A 79 12.57 -2.90 -2.69
N THR A 80 11.81 -2.66 -1.62
CA THR A 80 11.61 -1.30 -1.09
C THR A 80 11.67 -1.27 0.44
N THR A 81 12.10 -0.13 0.96
CA THR A 81 12.11 0.19 2.40
C THR A 81 10.83 0.87 2.87
N ILE A 82 9.95 1.26 1.95
CA ILE A 82 8.69 1.95 2.27
C ILE A 82 7.71 0.93 2.88
N PRO A 83 7.15 1.20 4.07
CA PRO A 83 6.18 0.31 4.70
C PRO A 83 4.95 0.08 3.82
N ILE A 84 4.43 -1.15 3.78
CA ILE A 84 3.19 -1.50 3.08
C ILE A 84 2.02 -1.49 4.05
N ALA A 85 0.99 -0.72 3.70
CA ALA A 85 -0.28 -0.66 4.40
C ALA A 85 -1.40 -1.32 3.58
N LEU A 86 -2.35 -1.95 4.26
CA LEU A 86 -3.58 -2.48 3.65
C LEU A 86 -4.77 -2.17 4.53
N ARG A 87 -5.92 -1.93 3.88
CA ARG A 87 -7.12 -1.43 4.54
C ARG A 87 -8.40 -2.15 4.14
N GLU A 88 -8.96 -1.82 2.98
CA GLU A 88 -10.41 -1.66 2.85
C GLU A 88 -11.17 -2.92 2.40
N ARG A 89 -10.43 -3.96 2.00
CA ARG A 89 -11.00 -5.20 1.45
C ARG A 89 -10.74 -6.44 2.32
N LEU A 90 -10.11 -6.25 3.47
CA LEU A 90 -9.89 -7.30 4.48
C LEU A 90 -10.96 -7.13 5.57
N HIS A 91 -11.97 -7.99 5.56
CA HIS A 91 -13.19 -7.81 6.36
C HIS A 91 -13.24 -8.66 7.63
N SER A 92 -12.31 -9.61 7.79
CA SER A 92 -12.25 -10.48 8.95
C SER A 92 -10.82 -10.64 9.47
N HIS A 93 -10.69 -10.98 10.75
CA HIS A 93 -9.40 -11.39 11.33
C HIS A 93 -8.70 -12.50 10.56
N TRP A 94 -9.50 -13.38 9.92
CA TRP A 94 -8.98 -14.50 9.14
C TRP A 94 -8.28 -14.04 7.87
N ASP A 95 -8.71 -12.93 7.29
CA ASP A 95 -8.08 -12.34 6.11
C ASP A 95 -6.69 -11.80 6.47
N PHE A 96 -6.57 -11.09 7.59
CA PHE A 96 -5.28 -10.60 8.10
C PHE A 96 -4.33 -11.73 8.52
N LYS A 97 -4.85 -12.87 8.97
CA LYS A 97 -4.02 -14.01 9.41
C LYS A 97 -3.07 -14.47 8.31
N ARG A 98 -3.48 -14.46 7.04
CA ARG A 98 -2.61 -14.85 5.92
C ARG A 98 -1.48 -13.86 5.71
N TYR A 99 -1.77 -12.57 5.82
CA TYR A 99 -0.78 -11.49 5.72
C TYR A 99 0.25 -11.55 6.83
N PHE A 100 -0.16 -11.75 8.08
CA PHE A 100 0.77 -11.88 9.20
C PHE A 100 1.66 -13.11 9.09
N LYS A 101 1.10 -14.26 8.70
CA LYS A 101 1.88 -15.50 8.51
C LYS A 101 2.98 -15.36 7.45
N LEU A 102 2.71 -14.58 6.41
CA LEU A 102 3.66 -14.35 5.32
C LEU A 102 4.53 -13.12 5.54
N ALA A 103 4.37 -12.40 6.66
CA ALA A 103 4.97 -11.09 6.90
C ALA A 103 4.80 -10.18 5.67
N ALA A 104 3.57 -10.11 5.13
CA ALA A 104 3.25 -9.46 3.86
C ALA A 104 2.64 -8.05 4.03
N ILE A 105 2.63 -7.51 5.25
CA ILE A 105 2.09 -6.20 5.60
C ILE A 105 2.87 -5.63 6.79
N ASP A 106 3.11 -4.32 6.78
CA ASP A 106 3.78 -3.61 7.89
C ASP A 106 2.77 -2.85 8.76
N ILE A 107 1.75 -2.26 8.12
CA ILE A 107 0.75 -1.41 8.77
C ILE A 107 -0.66 -1.92 8.45
N VAL A 108 -1.41 -2.26 9.48
CA VAL A 108 -2.84 -2.57 9.35
C VAL A 108 -3.64 -1.29 9.51
N GLN A 109 -4.45 -0.95 8.50
CA GLN A 109 -5.39 0.17 8.58
C GLN A 109 -6.80 -0.36 8.85
N PRO A 110 -7.34 -0.18 10.07
CA PRO A 110 -8.66 -0.69 10.45
C PRO A 110 -9.77 0.15 9.81
N GLY A 111 -10.12 -0.13 8.55
CA GLY A 111 -11.14 0.64 7.80
C GLY A 111 -12.57 0.13 7.95
N CYS A 112 -12.76 -1.17 8.16
CA CYS A 112 -14.08 -1.81 8.26
C CYS A 112 -14.24 -2.66 9.53
N LEU A 113 -13.34 -2.49 10.50
CA LEU A 113 -13.38 -3.20 11.79
C LEU A 113 -14.51 -2.70 12.71
N GLU A 114 -15.64 -2.26 12.16
CA GLU A 114 -16.89 -2.11 12.91
C GLU A 114 -17.32 -3.50 13.40
N GLY A 115 -16.95 -3.83 14.63
CA GLY A 115 -17.29 -5.10 15.29
C GLY A 115 -16.12 -5.86 15.91
N LEU A 116 -14.88 -5.40 15.75
CA LEU A 116 -13.71 -6.08 16.28
C LEU A 116 -13.46 -5.88 17.78
N GLU A 117 -14.02 -4.81 18.36
CA GLU A 117 -13.90 -4.53 19.80
C GLU A 117 -14.45 -5.68 20.66
N ARG A 118 -15.36 -6.50 20.12
CA ARG A 118 -15.93 -7.66 20.85
C ARG A 118 -15.07 -8.92 20.86
N SER A 119 -14.03 -9.00 20.03
CA SER A 119 -13.26 -10.24 19.87
C SER A 119 -11.90 -10.22 20.57
N PHE A 120 -11.44 -9.06 21.04
CA PHE A 120 -10.24 -8.97 21.88
C PHE A 120 -10.53 -9.21 23.38
N ASP A 121 -11.81 -9.22 23.79
CA ASP A 121 -12.20 -9.31 25.20
C ASP A 121 -12.64 -10.72 25.67
N ASN A 122 -12.68 -11.72 24.77
CA ASN A 122 -13.06 -13.08 25.16
C ASN A 122 -11.87 -14.05 25.09
N GLY A 123 -11.07 -14.00 26.15
CA GLY A 123 -10.02 -14.97 26.44
C GLY A 123 -9.68 -15.14 27.93
N ARG A 124 -10.55 -14.62 28.82
CA ARG A 124 -10.82 -15.28 30.10
C ARG A 124 -11.96 -16.27 29.89
#